data_AF-A0A1G4FJ98-F1
#
_entry.id   AF-A0A1G4FJ98-F1
#
_cell.length_a   1.000
_cell.length_b   1.000
_cell.length_c   1.000
_cell.angle_alpha   90.00
_cell.angle_beta   90.00
_cell.angle_gamma   90.00
#
_symmetry.space_group_name_H-M   'P 1'
#
loop_
_entity.id
_entity.type
_entity.pdbx_description
1 polymer ?
#
loop_
_entity_poly.entity_id
_entity_poly.type
_entity_poly.pdbx_seq_one_letter_code
_entity_poly.pdbx_strand_id
1 'polypeptide(L)'
;MSKTDLTKELEKGIYDATNKTGIFGCFEVTIGFYGRERVDYVTYDTKGIWRFYEIKVSKEDFRSKAKVSFLGHFNYYVMPVALYEEVKDEIPDYVGVFTGSAYIKRAKKQELSIDENILKDSMIRSLNREKQKFIKTCDTGYINRLTIQIEKLRKEARENCLKYRKLTTSIFELCEKYSLNYMEVREFLRNL
;
A
#
# COMPACT_ATOMS: atom_id res chain seq x y z
N MET A 1 1.75 7.88 0.33
CA MET A 1 2.96 7.69 -0.49
C MET A 1 2.68 6.50 -1.40
N SER A 2 2.71 6.67 -2.72
CA SER A 2 2.51 5.55 -3.66
C SER A 2 3.71 4.60 -3.60
N LYS A 3 3.49 3.29 -3.65
CA LYS A 3 4.59 2.30 -3.77
C LYS A 3 5.41 2.60 -5.03
N THR A 4 6.74 2.59 -4.91
CA THR A 4 7.65 2.73 -6.06
C THR A 4 7.50 1.53 -6.99
N ASP A 5 7.84 1.69 -8.26
CA ASP A 5 7.71 0.60 -9.23
C ASP A 5 8.66 -0.56 -8.93
N LEU A 6 9.83 -0.26 -8.36
CA LEU A 6 10.77 -1.28 -7.88
C LEU A 6 10.19 -2.13 -6.75
N THR A 7 9.47 -1.54 -5.79
CA THR A 7 8.79 -2.31 -4.73
C THR A 7 7.77 -3.26 -5.34
N LYS A 8 6.97 -2.80 -6.31
CA LYS A 8 5.96 -3.65 -6.98
C LYS A 8 6.60 -4.80 -7.75
N GLU A 9 7.73 -4.56 -8.40
CA GLU A 9 8.48 -5.59 -9.12
C GLU A 9 8.98 -6.68 -8.16
N LEU A 10 9.55 -6.29 -7.02
CA LEU A 10 9.99 -7.23 -5.98
C LEU A 10 8.83 -8.01 -5.37
N GLU A 11 7.71 -7.34 -5.08
CA GLU A 11 6.47 -7.98 -4.61
C GLU A 11 5.98 -9.04 -5.60
N LYS A 12 5.91 -8.69 -6.89
CA LYS A 12 5.50 -9.62 -7.94
C LYS A 12 6.48 -10.79 -8.05
N GLY A 13 7.78 -10.52 -8.03
CA GLY A 13 8.82 -11.54 -8.12
C GLY A 13 8.74 -12.57 -7.00
N ILE A 14 8.58 -12.11 -5.75
CA ILE A 14 8.46 -13.05 -4.62
C ILE A 14 7.13 -13.81 -4.64
N TYR A 15 6.04 -13.16 -5.06
CA TYR A 15 4.76 -13.82 -5.26
C TYR A 15 4.88 -14.95 -6.29
N ASP A 16 5.40 -14.67 -7.48
CA ASP A 16 5.54 -15.66 -8.55
C ASP A 16 6.46 -16.83 -8.13
N ALA A 17 7.53 -16.55 -7.38
CA ALA A 17 8.45 -17.58 -6.90
C ALA A 17 7.85 -18.50 -5.82
N THR A 18 6.88 -18.00 -5.05
CA THR A 18 6.30 -18.69 -3.89
C THR A 18 4.89 -19.22 -4.12
N ASN A 19 4.17 -18.72 -5.12
CA ASN A 19 2.81 -19.13 -5.45
C ASN A 19 2.80 -20.54 -6.07
N LYS A 20 2.75 -21.54 -5.21
CA LYS A 20 2.79 -22.97 -5.56
C LYS A 20 1.69 -23.69 -4.79
N THR A 21 1.26 -24.84 -5.30
CA THR A 21 0.28 -25.69 -4.64
C THR A 21 0.73 -26.03 -3.22
N GLY A 22 -0.16 -25.80 -2.24
CA GLY A 22 0.11 -26.04 -0.83
C GLY A 22 0.92 -24.93 -0.11
N ILE A 23 1.16 -23.79 -0.78
CA ILE A 23 1.73 -22.58 -0.18
C ILE A 23 0.70 -21.47 -0.26
N PHE A 24 0.43 -20.82 0.87
CA PHE A 24 -0.49 -19.71 1.00
C PHE A 24 0.34 -18.45 1.29
N GLY A 25 0.19 -17.41 0.47
CA GLY A 25 0.92 -16.14 0.60
C GLY A 25 -0.01 -14.96 0.89
N CYS A 26 0.43 -14.00 1.70
CA CYS A 26 -0.31 -12.75 1.95
C CYS A 26 0.64 -11.57 2.17
N PHE A 27 0.32 -10.43 1.57
CA PHE A 27 1.06 -9.18 1.76
C PHE A 27 0.51 -8.37 2.95
N GLU A 28 1.38 -7.54 3.54
CA GLU A 28 1.06 -6.58 4.59
C GLU A 28 0.32 -7.25 5.77
N VAL A 29 0.99 -8.21 6.40
CA VAL A 29 0.43 -9.00 7.50
C VAL A 29 0.83 -8.35 8.82
N THR A 30 -0.17 -7.84 9.56
CA THR A 30 0.02 -7.32 10.91
C THR A 30 -0.04 -8.46 11.92
N ILE A 31 1.01 -8.60 12.74
CA ILE A 31 1.16 -9.72 13.67
C ILE A 31 0.51 -9.41 15.02
N GLY A 32 -0.46 -10.22 15.44
CA GLY A 32 -1.19 -10.07 16.70
C GLY A 32 -2.41 -9.15 16.62
N PHE A 33 -3.27 -9.18 17.64
CA PHE A 33 -4.54 -8.44 17.66
C PHE A 33 -4.36 -6.92 17.87
N TYR A 34 -3.37 -6.53 18.68
CA TYR A 34 -2.93 -5.14 18.89
C TYR A 34 -1.54 -4.89 18.26
N GLY A 35 -1.17 -5.70 17.27
CA GLY A 35 0.15 -5.73 16.66
C GLY A 35 0.64 -4.38 16.19
N ARG A 36 1.84 -3.97 16.64
CA ARG A 36 2.58 -2.83 16.07
C ARG A 36 3.50 -3.23 14.91
N GLU A 37 3.61 -4.53 14.66
CA GLU A 37 4.57 -5.12 13.74
C GLU A 37 3.83 -5.64 12.50
N ARG A 38 4.31 -5.22 11.32
CA ARG A 38 3.72 -5.55 10.03
C ARG A 38 4.82 -6.03 9.11
N VAL A 39 4.65 -7.25 8.62
CA VAL A 39 5.55 -7.94 7.71
C VAL A 39 5.10 -7.66 6.27
N ASP A 40 6.03 -7.48 5.35
CA ASP A 40 5.69 -7.12 3.97
C ASP A 40 5.03 -8.29 3.24
N TYR A 41 5.58 -9.50 3.38
CA TYR A 41 5.00 -10.70 2.80
C TYR A 41 5.25 -11.93 3.68
N VAL A 42 4.22 -12.76 3.85
CA VAL A 42 4.29 -14.00 4.63
C VAL A 42 3.77 -15.16 3.79
N THR A 43 4.47 -16.29 3.86
CA THR A 43 3.95 -17.56 3.34
C THR A 43 3.81 -18.59 4.44
N TYR A 44 2.75 -19.38 4.38
CA TYR A 44 2.50 -20.56 5.20
C TYR A 44 2.28 -21.76 4.28
N ASP A 45 2.90 -22.91 4.55
CA ASP A 45 2.68 -24.12 3.77
C ASP A 45 1.95 -25.22 4.56
N THR A 46 1.45 -26.23 3.84
CA THR A 46 0.71 -27.36 4.43
C THR A 46 1.55 -28.23 5.37
N LYS A 47 2.86 -28.02 5.45
CA LYS A 47 3.75 -28.69 6.42
C LYS A 47 3.94 -27.87 7.70
N GLY A 48 3.20 -26.77 7.86
CA GLY A 48 3.30 -25.89 9.02
C GLY A 48 4.47 -24.91 8.95
N ILE A 49 5.13 -24.75 7.80
CA ILE A 49 6.31 -23.88 7.70
C ILE A 49 5.90 -22.46 7.35
N TRP A 50 6.42 -21.54 8.14
CA TRP A 50 6.24 -20.11 8.03
C TRP A 50 7.49 -19.46 7.44
N ARG A 51 7.32 -18.63 6.41
CA ARG A 51 8.41 -17.83 5.84
C ARG A 51 8.02 -16.38 5.79
N PHE A 52 8.90 -15.52 6.29
CA PHE A 52 8.70 -14.09 6.39
C PHE A 52 9.66 -13.37 5.45
N TYR A 53 9.16 -12.38 4.74
CA TYR A 53 9.87 -11.68 3.69
C TYR A 53 9.73 -10.17 3.88
N GLU A 54 10.85 -9.50 4.13
CA GLU A 54 10.92 -8.06 4.29
C GLU A 54 11.56 -7.41 3.07
N ILE A 55 10.83 -6.51 2.42
CA ILE A 55 11.24 -5.89 1.17
C ILE A 55 12.08 -4.66 1.47
N LYS A 56 13.28 -4.60 0.88
CA LYS A 56 14.22 -3.49 1.03
C LYS A 56 14.66 -2.98 -0.33
N VAL A 57 14.41 -1.69 -0.60
CA VAL A 57 14.72 -1.08 -1.90
C VAL A 57 15.91 -0.12 -1.87
N SER A 58 16.40 0.26 -0.68
CA SER A 58 17.54 1.16 -0.50
C SER A 58 18.31 0.83 0.78
N LYS A 59 19.51 1.41 0.94
CA LYS A 59 20.32 1.30 2.16
C LYS A 59 19.62 1.93 3.36
N GLU A 60 18.98 3.08 3.14
CA GLU A 60 18.24 3.81 4.16
C GLU A 60 17.07 2.99 4.67
N ASP A 61 16.36 2.32 3.76
CA ASP A 61 15.28 1.38 4.10
C ASP A 61 15.83 0.16 4.85
N PHE A 62 16.94 -0.42 4.40
CA PHE A 62 17.59 -1.56 5.05
C PHE A 62 18.02 -1.25 6.49
N ARG A 63 18.66 -0.08 6.72
CA ARG A 63 19.12 0.37 8.03
C ARG A 63 18.07 1.17 8.82
N SER A 64 16.82 1.18 8.36
CA SER A 64 15.76 1.90 9.07
C SER A 64 15.54 1.32 10.47
N LYS A 65 15.20 2.18 11.45
CA LYS A 65 14.91 1.77 12.84
C LYS A 65 13.58 1.02 12.98
N ALA A 66 12.90 0.72 11.87
CA ALA A 66 11.69 -0.07 11.90
C ALA A 66 12.00 -1.46 12.46
N LYS A 67 11.11 -1.97 13.31
CA LYS A 67 11.24 -3.34 13.79
C LYS A 67 11.13 -4.29 12.60
N VAL A 68 12.18 -5.07 12.37
CA VAL A 68 12.19 -6.16 11.40
C VAL A 68 11.59 -7.38 12.09
N SER A 69 10.50 -7.91 11.54
CA SER A 69 9.74 -8.99 12.20
C SER A 69 10.16 -10.35 11.66
N PHE A 70 11.39 -10.78 11.99
CA PHE A 70 11.88 -12.12 11.66
C PHE A 70 11.37 -13.19 12.65
N LEU A 71 10.07 -13.44 12.58
CA LEU A 71 9.34 -14.36 13.48
C LEU A 71 9.07 -15.74 12.84
N GLY A 72 9.44 -15.94 11.58
CA GLY A 72 9.17 -17.15 10.83
C GLY A 72 10.20 -18.25 11.05
N HIS A 73 9.85 -19.46 10.61
CA HIS A 73 10.81 -20.57 10.51
C HIS A 73 11.95 -20.25 9.55
N PHE A 74 11.67 -19.51 8.47
CA PHE A 74 12.69 -18.99 7.56
C PHE A 74 12.42 -17.52 7.30
N ASN A 75 13.46 -16.72 7.36
CA ASN A 75 13.37 -15.28 7.26
C ASN A 75 14.21 -14.80 6.07
N TYR A 76 13.67 -13.89 5.28
CA TYR A 76 14.30 -13.42 4.06
C TYR A 76 14.22 -11.90 3.97
N TYR A 77 15.30 -11.29 3.50
CA TYR A 77 15.19 -10.00 2.83
C TYR A 77 14.87 -10.21 1.35
N VAL A 78 14.05 -9.32 0.80
CA VAL A 78 13.77 -9.22 -0.64
C VAL A 78 14.33 -7.89 -1.14
N MET A 79 15.38 -7.92 -1.94
CA MET A 79 16.09 -6.71 -2.35
C MET A 79 16.79 -6.87 -3.71
N PRO A 80 17.09 -5.77 -4.43
CA PRO A 80 17.88 -5.84 -5.66
C PRO A 80 19.29 -6.39 -5.42
N VAL A 81 19.89 -7.02 -6.43
CA VAL A 81 21.26 -7.56 -6.35
C VAL A 81 22.27 -6.47 -5.97
N ALA A 82 22.14 -5.27 -6.55
CA ALA A 82 23.02 -4.15 -6.25
C ALA A 82 23.00 -3.80 -4.75
N LEU A 83 21.79 -3.71 -4.16
CA LEU A 83 21.66 -3.43 -2.73
C LEU A 83 22.25 -4.55 -1.88
N TYR A 84 22.04 -5.81 -2.26
CA TYR A 84 22.63 -6.95 -1.55
C TYR A 84 24.15 -6.86 -1.49
N GLU A 85 24.83 -6.58 -2.61
CA GLU A 85 26.29 -6.48 -2.63
C GLU A 85 26.82 -5.42 -1.68
N GLU A 86 26.05 -4.35 -1.47
CA GLU A 86 26.44 -3.25 -0.60
C GLU A 86 26.18 -3.52 0.90
N VAL A 87 25.26 -4.42 1.25
CA VAL A 87 24.84 -4.67 2.66
C VAL A 87 25.01 -6.11 3.11
N LYS A 88 25.53 -7.00 2.26
CA LYS A 88 25.65 -8.45 2.52
C LYS A 88 26.31 -8.80 3.85
N ASP A 89 27.29 -8.00 4.27
CA ASP A 89 28.03 -8.19 5.52
C ASP A 89 27.21 -7.80 6.77
N GLU A 90 26.13 -7.05 6.61
CA GLU A 90 25.20 -6.67 7.69
C GLU A 90 24.04 -7.68 7.83
N ILE A 91 23.86 -8.60 6.88
CA ILE A 91 22.72 -9.53 6.88
C ILE A 91 23.00 -10.71 7.83
N PRO A 92 22.17 -10.93 8.88
CA PRO A 92 22.38 -12.02 9.82
C PRO A 92 22.47 -13.38 9.14
N ASP A 93 23.36 -14.26 9.61
CA ASP A 93 23.68 -15.55 9.00
C ASP A 93 22.45 -16.47 8.81
N TYR A 94 21.46 -16.42 9.71
CA TYR A 94 20.22 -17.20 9.60
C TYR A 94 19.20 -16.64 8.60
N VAL A 95 19.39 -15.40 8.11
CA VAL A 95 18.48 -14.70 7.19
C VAL A 95 18.93 -14.93 5.75
N GLY A 96 18.00 -15.39 4.92
CA GLY A 96 18.20 -15.57 3.48
C GLY A 96 17.97 -14.29 2.68
N VAL A 97 18.30 -14.32 1.40
CA VAL A 97 18.10 -13.18 0.49
C VAL A 97 17.50 -13.66 -0.82
N PHE A 98 16.44 -12.99 -1.24
CA PHE A 98 15.77 -13.19 -2.52
C PHE A 98 15.84 -11.91 -3.35
N THR A 99 16.17 -12.03 -4.64
CA THR A 99 16.50 -10.88 -5.50
C THR A 99 15.38 -10.49 -6.47
N GLY A 100 14.14 -10.85 -6.16
CA GLY A 100 13.01 -10.74 -7.08
C GLY A 100 12.91 -11.91 -8.06
N SER A 101 14.03 -12.55 -8.41
CA SER A 101 14.07 -13.69 -9.34
C SER A 101 14.65 -14.97 -8.72
N ALA A 102 15.65 -14.85 -7.84
CA ALA A 102 16.35 -15.99 -7.28
C ALA A 102 16.76 -15.81 -5.82
N TYR A 103 16.91 -16.94 -5.11
CA TYR A 103 17.51 -16.98 -3.78
C TYR A 103 19.03 -17.02 -3.90
N ILE A 104 19.70 -15.94 -3.51
CA ILE A 104 21.17 -15.83 -3.54
C ILE A 104 21.82 -16.23 -2.22
N LYS A 105 21.07 -16.15 -1.11
CA LYS A 105 21.47 -16.64 0.21
C LYS A 105 20.34 -17.47 0.79
N ARG A 106 20.65 -18.69 1.25
CA ARG A 106 19.67 -19.59 1.89
C ARG A 106 19.47 -19.20 3.35
N ALA A 107 18.21 -19.11 3.77
CA ALA A 107 17.87 -18.92 5.17
C ALA A 107 18.08 -20.22 5.96
N LYS A 108 18.42 -20.10 7.23
CA LYS A 108 18.52 -21.24 8.16
C LYS A 108 17.20 -21.37 8.92
N LYS A 109 16.77 -22.61 9.18
CA LYS A 109 15.54 -22.84 9.93
C LYS A 109 15.70 -22.33 11.36
N GLN A 110 14.74 -21.55 11.83
CA GLN A 110 14.63 -21.06 13.20
C GLN A 110 13.38 -21.65 13.88
N GLU A 111 13.34 -21.58 15.20
CA GLU A 111 12.10 -21.81 15.96
C GLU A 111 11.17 -20.60 15.83
N LEU A 112 9.87 -20.84 15.91
CA LEU A 112 8.90 -19.75 15.91
C LEU A 112 9.04 -18.95 17.21
N SER A 113 9.22 -17.64 17.08
CA SER A 113 9.32 -16.74 18.24
C SER A 113 7.95 -16.35 18.81
N ILE A 114 6.86 -16.80 18.17
CA ILE A 114 5.47 -16.47 18.52
C ILE A 114 4.59 -17.70 18.32
N ASP A 115 3.50 -17.77 19.09
CA ASP A 115 2.52 -18.84 18.98
C ASP A 115 1.94 -18.95 17.57
N GLU A 116 1.88 -20.17 17.04
CA GLU A 116 1.43 -20.44 15.68
C GLU A 116 -0.03 -20.01 15.45
N ASN A 117 -0.90 -20.10 16.46
CA ASN A 117 -2.29 -19.69 16.33
C ASN A 117 -2.40 -18.18 16.14
N ILE A 118 -1.54 -17.39 16.80
CA ILE A 118 -1.48 -15.94 16.59
C ILE A 118 -1.10 -15.64 15.14
N LEU A 119 -0.16 -16.39 14.56
CA LEU A 119 0.21 -16.24 13.15
C LEU A 119 -0.93 -16.61 12.22
N LYS A 120 -1.62 -17.73 12.49
CA LYS A 120 -2.80 -18.15 11.72
C LYS A 120 -3.89 -17.09 11.74
N ASP A 121 -4.24 -16.58 12.91
CA ASP A 121 -5.25 -15.52 13.06
C ASP A 121 -4.85 -14.24 12.33
N SER A 122 -3.58 -13.86 12.41
CA SER A 122 -3.02 -12.69 11.72
C SER A 122 -3.09 -12.84 10.20
N MET A 123 -2.74 -14.02 9.69
CA MET A 123 -2.79 -14.34 8.27
C MET A 123 -4.23 -14.42 7.75
N ILE A 124 -5.13 -15.11 8.45
CA ILE A 124 -6.56 -15.22 8.09
C ILE A 124 -7.20 -13.83 8.02
N ARG A 125 -6.92 -12.96 9.00
CA ARG A 125 -7.41 -11.59 9.02
C ARG A 125 -6.94 -10.79 7.80
N SER A 126 -5.66 -10.94 7.45
CA SER A 126 -5.05 -10.24 6.31
C SER A 126 -5.59 -10.75 4.97
N LEU A 127 -5.73 -12.07 4.81
CA LEU A 127 -6.36 -12.69 3.64
C LEU A 127 -7.82 -12.27 3.49
N ASN A 128 -8.59 -12.20 4.58
CA ASN A 128 -9.96 -11.73 4.55
C ASN A 128 -10.06 -10.26 4.12
N ARG A 129 -9.12 -9.40 4.57
CA ARG A 129 -9.02 -8.01 4.12
C ARG A 129 -8.77 -7.92 2.61
N GLU A 130 -7.85 -8.72 2.06
CA GLU A 130 -7.60 -8.74 0.61
C GLU A 130 -8.81 -9.27 -0.17
N LYS A 131 -9.48 -10.31 0.32
CA LYS A 131 -10.76 -10.80 -0.23
C LYS A 131 -11.82 -9.70 -0.26
N GLN A 132 -11.97 -8.92 0.82
CA GLN A 132 -12.93 -7.81 0.85
C GLN A 132 -12.62 -6.74 -0.19
N LYS A 133 -11.33 -6.40 -0.40
CA LYS A 133 -10.93 -5.50 -1.49
C LYS A 133 -11.35 -6.07 -2.84
N PHE A 134 -11.05 -7.35 -3.09
CA PHE A 134 -11.43 -8.04 -4.33
C PHE A 134 -12.95 -8.05 -4.56
N ILE A 135 -13.75 -8.39 -3.54
CA ILE A 135 -15.21 -8.39 -3.63
C ILE A 135 -15.74 -6.99 -3.95
N LYS A 136 -15.22 -5.95 -3.29
CA LYS A 136 -15.60 -4.56 -3.61
C LYS A 136 -15.26 -4.20 -5.05
N THR A 137 -14.11 -4.63 -5.57
CA THR A 137 -13.72 -4.37 -6.96
C THR A 137 -14.49 -5.23 -7.98
N CYS A 138 -15.00 -6.40 -7.59
CA CYS A 138 -15.79 -7.28 -8.47
C CYS A 138 -17.30 -7.07 -8.35
N ASP A 139 -17.77 -6.29 -7.38
CA ASP A 139 -19.17 -5.90 -7.27
C ASP A 139 -19.49 -4.81 -8.29
N THR A 140 -20.03 -5.23 -9.45
CA THR A 140 -20.53 -4.32 -10.49
C THR A 140 -21.53 -3.32 -9.92
N GLY A 141 -22.30 -3.68 -8.88
CA GLY A 141 -23.20 -2.78 -8.16
C GLY A 141 -22.47 -1.73 -7.31
N TYR A 142 -21.33 -2.06 -6.74
CA TYR A 142 -20.46 -1.08 -6.07
C TYR A 142 -19.81 -0.13 -7.08
N ILE A 143 -19.28 -0.66 -8.19
CA ILE A 143 -18.74 0.16 -9.29
C ILE A 143 -19.83 1.09 -9.83
N ASN A 144 -21.02 0.56 -10.13
CA ASN A 144 -22.14 1.36 -10.65
C ASN A 144 -22.55 2.46 -9.67
N ARG A 145 -22.61 2.17 -8.35
CA ARG A 145 -22.89 3.20 -7.33
C ARG A 145 -21.82 4.30 -7.32
N LEU A 146 -20.54 3.93 -7.39
CA LEU A 146 -19.46 4.91 -7.46
C LEU A 146 -19.52 5.74 -8.74
N THR A 147 -19.79 5.12 -9.90
CA THR A 147 -19.95 5.82 -11.18
C THR A 147 -21.09 6.83 -11.12
N ILE A 148 -22.27 6.42 -10.61
CA ILE A 148 -23.43 7.31 -10.44
C ILE A 148 -23.09 8.47 -9.50
N GLN A 149 -22.38 8.20 -8.39
CA GLN A 149 -21.99 9.25 -7.45
C GLN A 149 -20.99 10.23 -8.07
N ILE A 150 -20.04 9.75 -8.87
CA ILE A 150 -19.09 10.58 -9.62
C ILE A 150 -19.83 11.45 -10.65
N GLU A 151 -20.79 10.91 -11.38
CA GLU A 151 -21.59 11.66 -12.34
C GLU A 151 -22.41 12.76 -11.66
N LYS A 152 -23.03 12.45 -10.51
CA LYS A 152 -23.76 13.44 -9.71
C LYS A 152 -22.84 14.57 -9.25
N LEU A 153 -21.69 14.24 -8.66
CA LEU A 153 -20.71 15.25 -8.23
C LEU A 153 -20.18 16.09 -9.40
N ARG A 154 -19.95 15.47 -10.58
CA ARG A 154 -19.55 16.20 -11.79
C ARG A 154 -20.64 17.15 -12.28
N LYS A 155 -21.91 16.72 -12.22
CA LYS A 155 -23.06 17.57 -12.58
C LYS A 155 -23.17 18.75 -11.63
N GLU A 156 -23.12 18.51 -10.32
CA GLU A 156 -23.14 19.56 -9.29
C GLU A 156 -21.97 20.54 -9.47
N ALA A 157 -20.76 20.04 -9.72
CA ALA A 157 -19.60 20.89 -9.99
C ALA A 157 -19.79 21.77 -11.24
N ARG A 158 -20.35 21.23 -12.32
CA ARG A 158 -20.68 22.00 -13.54
C ARG A 158 -21.75 23.06 -13.26
N GLU A 159 -22.82 22.70 -12.55
CA GLU A 159 -23.88 23.64 -12.18
C GLU A 159 -23.35 24.77 -11.30
N ASN A 160 -22.51 24.45 -10.31
CA ASN A 160 -21.87 25.45 -9.45
C ASN A 160 -20.94 26.35 -10.26
N CYS A 161 -20.18 25.80 -11.21
CA CYS A 161 -19.33 26.60 -12.11
C CYS A 161 -20.17 27.56 -12.97
N LEU A 162 -21.29 27.10 -13.53
CA LEU A 162 -22.20 27.94 -14.31
C LEU A 162 -22.84 29.04 -13.45
N LYS A 163 -23.30 28.71 -12.24
CA LYS A 163 -23.84 29.68 -11.28
C LYS A 163 -22.79 30.74 -10.93
N TYR A 164 -21.57 30.30 -10.62
CA TYR A 164 -20.46 31.20 -10.32
C TYR A 164 -20.14 32.13 -11.49
N ARG A 165 -20.10 31.60 -12.72
CA ARG A 165 -19.88 32.41 -13.92
C ARG A 165 -21.00 33.43 -14.15
N LYS A 166 -22.26 33.03 -13.99
CA LYS A 166 -23.41 33.95 -14.10
C LYS A 166 -23.31 35.07 -13.06
N LEU A 167 -23.10 34.72 -11.80
CA LEU A 167 -22.94 35.70 -10.72
C LEU A 167 -21.80 36.67 -11.02
N THR A 168 -20.65 36.16 -11.46
CA THR A 168 -19.48 36.98 -11.81
C THR A 168 -19.79 37.96 -12.94
N THR A 169 -20.55 37.52 -13.95
CA THR A 169 -20.98 38.35 -15.09
C THR A 169 -21.96 39.42 -14.63
N SER A 170 -22.97 39.07 -13.82
CA SER A 170 -23.93 40.04 -13.29
C SER A 170 -23.28 41.06 -12.36
N ILE A 171 -22.29 40.67 -11.55
CA ILE A 171 -21.50 41.62 -10.74
C ILE A 171 -20.76 42.60 -11.65
N PHE A 172 -20.12 42.09 -12.71
CA PHE A 172 -19.43 42.94 -13.67
C PHE A 172 -20.37 43.95 -14.35
N GLU A 173 -21.53 43.48 -14.84
CA GLU A 173 -22.57 44.33 -15.45
C GLU A 173 -23.10 45.40 -14.48
N LEU A 174 -23.28 45.04 -13.20
CA LEU A 174 -23.66 46.00 -12.16
C LEU A 174 -22.55 47.04 -11.92
N CYS A 175 -21.29 46.60 -11.86
CA CYS A 175 -20.17 47.51 -11.72
C CYS A 175 -20.10 48.51 -12.88
N GLU A 176 -20.30 48.07 -14.12
CA GLU A 176 -20.37 48.98 -15.27
C GLU A 176 -21.54 49.96 -15.17
N LYS A 177 -22.75 49.46 -14.86
CA LYS A 177 -23.96 50.29 -14.75
C LYS A 177 -23.85 51.40 -13.71
N TYR A 178 -23.21 51.10 -12.57
CA TYR A 178 -23.06 52.05 -11.46
C TYR A 178 -21.67 52.70 -11.40
N SER A 179 -20.82 52.51 -12.43
CA SER A 179 -19.45 53.03 -12.48
C SER A 179 -18.59 52.66 -11.26
N LEU A 180 -18.76 51.45 -10.74
CA LEU A 180 -17.98 50.90 -9.62
C LEU A 180 -16.75 50.16 -10.14
N ASN A 181 -15.65 50.20 -9.37
CA ASN A 181 -14.45 49.42 -9.69
C ASN A 181 -14.68 47.92 -9.40
N TYR A 182 -14.79 47.11 -10.45
CA TYR A 182 -15.01 45.66 -10.34
C TYR A 182 -13.95 44.94 -9.48
N MET A 183 -12.69 45.37 -9.54
CA MET A 183 -11.61 44.73 -8.79
C MET A 183 -11.76 44.94 -7.28
N GLU A 184 -12.14 46.16 -6.86
CA GLU A 184 -12.38 46.49 -5.45
C GLU A 184 -13.62 45.76 -4.91
N VAL A 185 -14.71 45.72 -5.69
CA VAL A 185 -15.94 44.99 -5.31
C VAL A 185 -15.67 43.49 -5.18
N ARG A 186 -14.88 42.90 -6.09
CA ARG A 186 -14.51 41.49 -6.03
C ARG A 186 -13.63 41.17 -4.83
N GLU A 187 -12.71 42.06 -4.46
CA GLU A 187 -11.86 41.92 -3.28
C GLU A 187 -12.66 42.02 -1.99
N PHE A 188 -13.59 42.97 -1.91
CA PHE A 188 -14.56 43.09 -0.81
C PHE A 188 -15.39 41.81 -0.64
N LEU A 189 -15.95 41.27 -1.73
CA LEU A 189 -16.75 40.03 -1.69
C LEU A 189 -15.94 38.77 -1.34
N ARG A 190 -14.63 38.75 -1.54
CA ARG A 190 -13.76 37.64 -1.13
C ARG A 190 -13.48 37.63 0.37
N ASN A 191 -13.64 38.77 1.04
CA ASN A 191 -13.31 38.98 2.45
C ASN A 191 -14.57 39.04 3.36
N LEU A 192 -15.75 38.79 2.78
CA LEU A 192 -17.04 38.58 3.47
C LEU A 192 -17.18 37.11 3.93
#